data_AF-A0A2V6FZ42-F1
#
_entry.id   AF-A0A2V6FZ42-F1
#
_cell.length_a   1.000
_cell.length_b   1.000
_cell.length_c   1.000
_cell.angle_alpha   90.00
_cell.angle_beta   90.00
_cell.angle_gamma   90.00
#
_symmetry.space_group_name_H-M   'P 1'
#
loop_
_entity.id
_entity.type
_entity.pdbx_description
1 polymer ?
#
loop_
_entity_poly.entity_id
_entity_poly.type
_entity_poly.pdbx_seq_one_letter_code
_entity_poly.pdbx_strand_id
1 'polypeptide(L)'
;MPPFGFRWNDSMRRVEDVLHGAKAKITSREKKENKEVWTVEGLVHPGLKRSMFTFKQRSLVAVELQYEYPDWSIERYNQRMGEIRKYFDEKYGTGKLVSRSRDHDTDVIQTLVGYQWMVGTTMLELFYFSAQHDNLVYRTISVDYKAL
;
A
#
# COMPACT_ATOMS: atom_id res chain seq x y z
N MET A 1 -8.30 -10.56 -4.44
CA MET A 1 -8.69 -9.73 -5.60
C MET A 1 -8.12 -8.35 -5.39
N PRO A 2 -7.57 -7.68 -6.42
CA PRO A 2 -7.09 -6.31 -6.27
C PRO A 2 -8.24 -5.32 -5.98
N PRO A 3 -7.92 -4.13 -5.43
CA PRO A 3 -8.91 -3.08 -5.16
C PRO A 3 -9.46 -2.45 -6.44
N PHE A 4 -10.40 -1.52 -6.30
CA PHE A 4 -10.99 -0.71 -7.39
C PHE A 4 -11.66 -1.50 -8.53
N GLY A 5 -12.07 -2.74 -8.26
CA GLY A 5 -12.76 -3.58 -9.24
C GLY A 5 -11.84 -4.17 -10.32
N PHE A 6 -10.52 -4.09 -10.14
CA PHE A 6 -9.55 -4.74 -11.01
C PHE A 6 -9.57 -6.26 -10.84
N ARG A 7 -8.96 -6.94 -11.81
CA ARG A 7 -8.64 -8.37 -11.76
C ARG A 7 -7.15 -8.56 -11.94
N TRP A 8 -6.62 -9.63 -11.34
CA TRP A 8 -5.25 -10.04 -11.65
C TRP A 8 -5.15 -10.40 -13.14
N ASN A 9 -4.01 -10.06 -13.73
CA ASN A 9 -3.76 -10.14 -15.17
C ASN A 9 -4.54 -9.15 -16.03
N ASP A 10 -5.23 -8.16 -15.45
CA ASP A 10 -5.71 -7.04 -16.24
C ASP A 10 -4.54 -6.41 -17.01
N SER A 11 -4.75 -6.16 -18.30
CA SER A 11 -3.74 -5.55 -19.14
C SER A 11 -3.48 -4.10 -18.71
N MET A 12 -2.29 -3.59 -19.00
CA MET A 12 -1.95 -2.18 -18.75
C MET A 12 -2.98 -1.21 -19.36
N ARG A 13 -3.48 -1.51 -20.56
CA ARG A 13 -4.52 -0.72 -21.23
C ARG A 13 -5.81 -0.69 -20.42
N ARG A 14 -6.25 -1.85 -19.92
CA ARG A 14 -7.45 -1.93 -19.07
C ARG A 14 -7.28 -1.10 -17.79
N VAL A 15 -6.11 -1.17 -17.16
CA VAL A 15 -5.82 -0.35 -15.97
C VAL A 15 -5.87 1.13 -16.31
N GLU A 16 -5.21 1.54 -17.39
CA GLU A 16 -5.20 2.93 -17.87
C GLU A 16 -6.61 3.46 -18.17
N ASP A 17 -7.45 2.69 -18.85
CA ASP A 17 -8.84 3.07 -19.15
C ASP A 17 -9.67 3.31 -17.87
N VAL A 18 -9.52 2.44 -16.87
CA VAL A 18 -10.21 2.58 -15.57
C VAL A 18 -9.69 3.80 -14.80
N LEU A 19 -8.38 4.00 -14.75
CA LEU A 19 -7.78 5.17 -14.10
C LEU A 19 -8.23 6.48 -14.76
N HIS A 20 -8.28 6.51 -16.08
CA HIS A 20 -8.77 7.66 -16.84
C HIS A 20 -10.25 7.94 -16.53
N GLY A 21 -11.10 6.90 -16.51
CA GLY A 21 -12.51 7.04 -16.13
C GLY A 21 -12.71 7.53 -14.70
N ALA A 22 -11.81 7.14 -13.78
CA ALA A 22 -11.77 7.62 -12.40
C ALA A 22 -11.18 9.04 -12.25
N LYS A 23 -10.75 9.68 -13.35
CA LYS A 23 -10.03 10.96 -13.36
C LYS A 23 -8.75 10.95 -12.52
N ALA A 24 -8.16 9.78 -12.32
CA ALA A 24 -6.88 9.64 -11.64
C ALA A 24 -5.73 10.01 -12.58
N LYS A 25 -4.62 10.48 -12.02
CA LYS A 25 -3.43 10.90 -12.75
C LYS A 25 -2.30 9.92 -12.50
N ILE A 26 -1.72 9.39 -13.58
CA ILE A 26 -0.44 8.67 -13.51
C ILE A 26 0.67 9.71 -13.38
N THR A 27 1.32 9.77 -12.23
CA THR A 27 2.36 10.76 -11.92
C THR A 27 3.77 10.26 -12.23
N SER A 28 3.97 8.94 -12.25
CA SER A 28 5.25 8.31 -12.61
C SER A 28 5.02 6.95 -13.28
N ARG A 29 5.94 6.57 -14.17
CA ARG A 29 6.08 5.21 -14.71
C ARG A 29 7.54 4.79 -14.64
N GLU A 30 7.82 3.80 -13.82
CA GLU A 30 9.18 3.28 -13.59
C GLU A 30 9.28 1.85 -14.10
N LYS A 31 10.33 1.54 -14.87
CA LYS A 31 10.68 0.16 -15.23
C LYS A 31 11.77 -0.34 -14.30
N LYS A 32 11.51 -1.44 -13.60
CA LYS A 32 12.43 -2.09 -12.67
C LYS A 32 12.56 -3.55 -13.07
N GLU A 33 13.70 -3.91 -13.65
CA GLU A 33 13.98 -5.26 -14.17
C GLU A 33 12.88 -5.77 -15.13
N ASN A 34 12.11 -6.78 -14.72
CA ASN A 34 11.02 -7.38 -15.47
C ASN A 34 9.63 -6.84 -15.07
N LYS A 35 9.59 -5.75 -14.30
CA LYS A 35 8.38 -5.10 -13.81
C LYS A 35 8.27 -3.66 -14.29
N GLU A 36 7.03 -3.19 -14.39
CA GLU A 36 6.72 -1.78 -14.58
C GLU A 36 5.82 -1.33 -13.43
N VAL A 37 6.13 -0.21 -12.80
CA VAL A 37 5.40 0.34 -11.66
C VAL A 37 4.87 1.71 -12.04
N TRP A 38 3.56 1.89 -11.91
CA TRP A 38 2.90 3.18 -12.14
C TRP A 38 2.49 3.77 -10.80
N THR A 39 2.94 5.00 -10.52
CA THR A 39 2.45 5.79 -9.39
C THR A 39 1.26 6.61 -9.84
N VAL A 40 0.18 6.52 -9.10
CA VAL A 40 -1.12 7.10 -9.44
C VAL A 40 -1.65 7.91 -8.26
N GLU A 41 -2.13 9.10 -8.54
CA GLU A 41 -2.77 9.99 -7.56
C GLU A 41 -4.17 10.39 -8.03
N GLY A 42 -5.00 10.87 -7.11
CA GLY A 42 -6.34 11.37 -7.42
C GLY A 42 -7.45 10.31 -7.45
N LEU A 43 -7.16 9.07 -7.06
CA LEU A 43 -8.21 8.08 -6.79
C LEU A 43 -9.00 8.50 -5.55
N VAL A 44 -10.33 8.59 -5.68
CA VAL A 44 -11.21 9.04 -4.60
C VAL A 44 -11.35 7.94 -3.55
N HIS A 45 -10.55 8.03 -2.50
CA HIS A 45 -10.64 7.16 -1.33
C HIS A 45 -10.13 7.92 -0.08
N PRO A 46 -10.83 7.90 1.06
CA PRO A 46 -10.43 8.66 2.25
C PRO A 46 -8.98 8.39 2.68
N GLY A 47 -8.21 9.48 2.80
CA GLY A 47 -6.81 9.46 3.24
C GLY A 47 -5.81 8.82 2.28
N LEU A 48 -6.26 8.36 1.11
CA LEU A 48 -5.39 7.76 0.11
C LEU A 48 -4.54 8.87 -0.52
N LYS A 49 -3.23 8.81 -0.32
CA LYS A 49 -2.29 9.77 -0.90
C LYS A 49 -1.96 9.38 -2.34
N ARG A 50 -1.60 8.11 -2.55
CA ARG A 50 -1.24 7.55 -3.86
C ARG A 50 -1.47 6.06 -3.88
N SER A 51 -1.48 5.49 -5.08
CA SER A 51 -1.49 4.04 -5.31
C SER A 51 -0.41 3.67 -6.31
N MET A 52 0.17 2.49 -6.14
CA MET A 52 1.16 1.96 -7.08
C MET A 52 0.64 0.70 -7.72
N PHE A 53 0.62 0.68 -9.04
CA PHE A 53 0.21 -0.47 -9.85
C PHE A 53 1.45 -1.12 -10.42
N THR A 54 1.71 -2.36 -10.03
CA THR A 54 2.85 -3.13 -10.53
C THR A 54 2.40 -4.12 -11.59
N PHE A 55 3.08 -4.10 -12.72
CA PHE A 55 2.87 -4.98 -13.84
C PHE A 55 4.08 -5.87 -14.06
N LYS A 56 3.83 -7.14 -14.43
CA LYS A 56 4.85 -8.07 -14.92
C LYS A 56 4.35 -8.65 -16.23
N GLN A 57 5.19 -8.66 -17.27
CA GLN A 57 4.77 -9.08 -18.62
C GLN A 57 3.49 -8.37 -19.11
N ARG A 58 3.36 -7.07 -18.81
CA ARG A 58 2.19 -6.22 -19.17
C ARG A 58 0.86 -6.61 -18.49
N SER A 59 0.92 -7.44 -17.45
CA SER A 59 -0.23 -7.90 -16.66
C SER A 59 -0.16 -7.36 -15.24
N LEU A 60 -1.28 -6.90 -14.69
CA LEU A 60 -1.36 -6.41 -13.32
C LEU A 60 -1.10 -7.54 -12.31
N VAL A 61 -0.11 -7.36 -11.45
CA VAL A 61 0.30 -8.36 -10.43
C VAL A 61 0.35 -7.81 -9.01
N ALA A 62 0.40 -6.48 -8.82
CA ALA A 62 0.24 -5.91 -7.49
C ALA A 62 -0.39 -4.52 -7.51
N VAL A 63 -1.08 -4.18 -6.43
CA VAL A 63 -1.57 -2.83 -6.14
C VAL A 63 -1.22 -2.48 -4.70
N GLU A 64 -0.50 -1.40 -4.50
CA GLU A 64 -0.24 -0.82 -3.17
C GLU A 64 -1.09 0.43 -2.99
N LEU A 65 -1.70 0.59 -1.82
CA LEU A 65 -2.45 1.77 -1.40
C LEU A 65 -1.71 2.46 -0.26
N GLN A 66 -1.25 3.69 -0.47
CA GLN A 66 -0.54 4.46 0.55
C GLN A 66 -1.42 5.56 1.15
N TYR A 67 -1.54 5.52 2.46
CA TYR A 67 -2.32 6.47 3.25
C TYR A 67 -1.41 7.34 4.08
N GLU A 68 -1.62 8.65 3.98
CA GLU A 68 -0.88 9.66 4.73
C GLU A 68 -1.88 10.69 5.29
N TYR A 69 -1.63 11.08 6.53
CA TYR A 69 -2.38 12.06 7.31
C TYR A 69 -1.38 12.97 8.03
N PRO A 70 -0.98 14.11 7.44
CA PRO A 70 0.08 14.96 7.97
C PRO A 70 -0.20 15.46 9.39
N ASP A 71 -1.46 15.79 9.69
CA ASP A 71 -1.86 16.40 10.96
C ASP A 71 -2.16 15.37 12.07
N TRP A 72 -1.90 14.08 11.82
CA TRP A 72 -2.22 13.02 12.77
C TRP A 72 -1.05 12.68 13.70
N SER A 73 -1.38 12.47 14.97
CA SER A 73 -0.45 11.94 15.96
C SER A 73 -0.15 10.45 15.73
N ILE A 74 0.92 9.96 16.33
CA ILE A 74 1.30 8.55 16.25
C ILE A 74 0.22 7.62 16.83
N GLU A 75 -0.47 8.04 17.89
CA GLU A 75 -1.56 7.30 18.51
C GLU A 75 -2.71 7.10 17.52
N ARG A 76 -3.01 8.12 16.72
CA ARG A 76 -4.07 8.06 15.72
C ARG A 76 -3.69 7.15 14.54
N TYR A 77 -2.43 7.15 14.13
CA TYR A 77 -1.91 6.15 13.17
C TYR A 77 -1.99 4.73 13.72
N ASN A 78 -1.60 4.52 14.98
CA ASN A 78 -1.66 3.21 15.64
C ASN A 78 -3.10 2.70 15.73
N GLN A 79 -4.04 3.57 16.09
CA GLN A 79 -5.46 3.25 16.09
C GLN A 79 -5.92 2.84 14.68
N ARG A 80 -5.59 3.64 13.66
CA ARG A 80 -5.98 3.35 12.27
C ARG A 80 -5.40 2.03 11.76
N MET A 81 -4.14 1.75 12.09
CA MET A 81 -3.48 0.48 11.80
C MET A 81 -4.22 -0.69 12.48
N GLY A 82 -4.59 -0.53 13.74
CA GLY A 82 -5.38 -1.51 14.49
C GLY A 82 -6.75 -1.77 13.89
N GLU A 83 -7.45 -0.72 13.44
CA GLU A 83 -8.75 -0.83 12.75
C GLU A 83 -8.65 -1.63 11.45
N ILE A 84 -7.67 -1.29 10.59
CA ILE A 84 -7.47 -1.96 9.30
C ILE A 84 -7.08 -3.43 9.53
N ARG A 85 -6.16 -3.68 10.47
CA ARG A 85 -5.78 -5.04 10.86
C ARG A 85 -6.99 -5.84 11.33
N LYS A 86 -7.78 -5.29 12.27
CA LYS A 86 -8.98 -5.96 12.80
C LYS A 86 -9.96 -6.32 11.69
N TYR A 87 -10.19 -5.40 10.75
CA TYR A 87 -11.04 -5.67 9.59
C TYR A 87 -10.54 -6.87 8.75
N PHE A 88 -9.23 -6.98 8.51
CA PHE A 88 -8.68 -8.13 7.80
C PHE A 88 -8.69 -9.41 8.64
N ASP A 89 -8.40 -9.31 9.93
CA ASP A 89 -8.46 -10.45 10.87
C ASP A 89 -9.86 -11.06 10.93
N GLU A 90 -10.90 -10.23 10.99
CA GLU A 90 -12.31 -10.68 10.99
C GLU A 90 -12.70 -11.39 9.68
N LYS A 91 -12.12 -10.98 8.56
CA LYS A 91 -12.50 -11.46 7.23
C LYS A 91 -11.69 -12.66 6.75
N TYR A 92 -10.42 -12.74 7.16
CA TYR A 92 -9.44 -13.68 6.61
C TYR A 92 -8.71 -14.49 7.68
N GLY A 93 -9.08 -14.32 8.95
CA GLY A 93 -8.37 -14.90 10.08
C GLY A 93 -7.15 -14.08 10.48
N THR A 94 -6.54 -14.43 11.61
CA THR A 94 -5.44 -13.67 12.20
C THR A 94 -4.24 -13.55 11.26
N GLY A 95 -3.85 -12.31 10.96
CA GLY A 95 -2.68 -12.00 10.15
C GLY A 95 -1.38 -12.40 10.81
N LYS A 96 -0.44 -12.89 10.01
CA LYS A 96 0.92 -13.19 10.45
C LYS A 96 1.70 -11.89 10.61
N LEU A 97 2.30 -11.66 11.77
CA LEU A 97 3.29 -10.60 11.95
C LEU A 97 4.55 -10.97 11.13
N VAL A 98 4.89 -10.14 10.14
CA VAL A 98 6.03 -10.38 9.23
C VAL A 98 7.15 -9.36 9.41
N SER A 99 6.86 -8.20 10.00
CA SER A 99 7.87 -7.21 10.35
C SER A 99 7.52 -6.52 11.65
N ARG A 100 8.51 -6.34 12.51
CA ARG A 100 8.47 -5.47 13.68
C ARG A 100 9.89 -5.04 14.00
N SER A 101 10.28 -3.89 13.47
CA SER A 101 11.58 -3.30 13.77
C SER A 101 11.40 -1.86 14.25
N ARG A 102 12.31 -1.47 15.14
CA ARG A 102 12.54 -0.09 15.52
C ARG A 102 14.03 0.12 15.52
N ASP A 103 14.49 0.96 14.61
CA ASP A 103 15.91 1.23 14.41
C ASP A 103 16.26 2.63 14.95
N HIS A 104 17.42 2.69 15.61
CA HIS A 104 18.00 3.86 16.26
C HIS A 104 19.48 4.05 15.88
N ASP A 105 20.02 3.26 14.93
CA ASP A 105 21.45 3.24 14.60
C ASP A 105 21.90 4.50 13.83
N THR A 106 20.97 5.40 13.51
CA THR A 106 21.21 6.68 12.85
C THR A 106 20.46 7.80 13.58
N ASP A 107 20.70 9.06 13.20
CA ASP A 107 19.90 10.20 13.67
C ASP A 107 18.42 10.13 13.22
N VAL A 108 18.04 9.10 12.47
CA VAL A 108 16.66 8.83 12.05
C VAL A 108 16.10 7.66 12.85
N ILE A 109 15.06 7.92 13.63
CA ILE A 109 14.28 6.88 14.29
C ILE A 109 13.31 6.29 13.28
N GLN A 110 13.47 5.01 12.97
CA GLN A 110 12.59 4.30 12.04
C GLN A 110 11.76 3.26 12.77
N THR A 111 10.50 3.10 12.38
CA THR A 111 9.63 2.05 12.87
C THR A 111 8.90 1.41 11.69
N LEU A 112 8.96 0.09 11.62
CA LEU A 112 8.24 -0.71 10.64
C LEU A 112 7.46 -1.80 11.35
N VAL A 113 6.16 -1.86 11.08
CA VAL A 113 5.28 -2.93 11.57
C VAL A 113 4.49 -3.47 10.39
N GLY A 114 4.57 -4.78 10.16
CA GLY A 114 3.99 -5.44 8.99
C GLY A 114 3.20 -6.69 9.36
N TYR A 115 2.01 -6.83 8.77
CA TYR A 115 1.17 -8.03 8.87
C TYR A 115 0.87 -8.57 7.48
N GLN A 116 0.67 -9.88 7.38
CA GLN A 116 0.38 -10.58 6.13
C GLN A 116 -0.79 -11.55 6.28
N TRP A 117 -1.62 -11.63 5.24
CA TRP A 117 -2.68 -12.63 5.08
C TRP A 117 -2.57 -13.31 3.71
N MET A 118 -2.95 -14.58 3.66
CA MET A 118 -3.09 -15.35 2.43
C MET A 118 -4.57 -15.53 2.12
N VAL A 119 -5.04 -14.96 1.02
CA VAL A 119 -6.46 -14.92 0.65
C VAL A 119 -6.64 -15.48 -0.76
N GLY A 120 -6.87 -16.80 -0.84
CA GLY A 120 -6.95 -17.50 -2.11
C GLY A 120 -5.66 -17.31 -2.93
N THR A 121 -5.77 -16.67 -4.10
CA THR A 121 -4.64 -16.35 -5.00
C THR A 121 -4.04 -14.96 -4.75
N THR A 122 -4.34 -14.32 -3.61
CA THR A 122 -3.87 -12.98 -3.27
C THR A 122 -3.15 -12.99 -1.93
N MET A 123 -1.94 -12.45 -1.88
CA MET A 123 -1.28 -12.05 -0.64
C MET A 123 -1.69 -10.62 -0.29
N LEU A 124 -2.14 -10.41 0.93
CA LEU A 124 -2.40 -9.08 1.49
C LEU A 124 -1.31 -8.76 2.50
N GLU A 125 -0.73 -7.57 2.42
CA GLU A 125 0.16 -7.06 3.46
C GLU A 125 -0.32 -5.69 3.93
N LEU A 126 -0.16 -5.45 5.22
CA LEU A 126 -0.47 -4.19 5.87
C LEU A 126 0.80 -3.72 6.57
N PHE A 127 1.33 -2.58 6.15
CA PHE A 127 2.52 -1.98 6.74
C PHE A 127 2.19 -0.62 7.36
N TYR A 128 2.73 -0.38 8.54
CA TYR A 128 2.94 0.94 9.09
C TYR A 128 4.43 1.24 9.04
N PHE A 129 4.78 2.37 8.43
CA PHE A 129 6.13 2.89 8.42
C PHE A 129 6.14 4.30 9.02
N SER A 130 7.14 4.57 9.86
CA SER A 130 7.47 5.94 10.24
C SER A 130 8.96 6.16 10.28
N ALA A 131 9.37 7.36 9.86
CA ALA A 131 10.71 7.87 10.02
C ALA A 131 10.64 9.25 10.69
N GLN A 132 11.48 9.48 11.68
CA GLN A 132 11.59 10.75 12.38
C GLN A 132 13.05 11.17 12.49
N HIS A 133 13.33 12.41 12.11
CA HIS A 133 14.61 13.08 12.32
C HIS A 133 14.31 14.48 12.85
N ASP A 134 14.72 14.77 14.08
CA ASP A 134 14.31 15.99 14.81
C ASP A 134 12.78 16.21 14.76
N ASN A 135 12.36 17.33 14.15
CA ASN A 135 10.97 17.73 13.96
C ASN A 135 10.38 17.24 12.61
N LEU A 136 11.20 16.65 11.74
CA LEU A 136 10.75 16.07 10.49
C LEU A 136 10.18 14.69 10.76
N VAL A 137 8.90 14.53 10.46
CA VAL A 137 8.20 13.28 10.70
C VAL A 137 7.48 12.83 9.44
N TYR A 138 7.74 11.60 9.05
CA TYR A 138 7.06 10.92 7.96
C TYR A 138 6.36 9.68 8.50
N ARG A 139 5.09 9.48 8.14
CA ARG A 139 4.28 8.33 8.54
C ARG A 139 3.41 7.88 7.37
N THR A 140 3.35 6.58 7.15
CA THR A 140 2.52 5.99 6.09
C THR A 140 1.91 4.69 6.57
N ILE A 141 0.68 4.44 6.17
CA ILE A 141 0.10 3.09 6.19
C ILE A 141 0.00 2.62 4.74
N SER A 142 0.57 1.46 4.44
CA SER A 142 0.47 0.81 3.14
C SER A 142 -0.38 -0.44 3.23
N VAL A 143 -1.29 -0.63 2.27
CA VAL A 143 -1.99 -1.90 2.05
C VAL A 143 -1.60 -2.44 0.69
N ASP A 144 -0.90 -3.56 0.68
CA ASP A 144 -0.41 -4.24 -0.51
C ASP A 144 -1.31 -5.41 -0.87
N TYR A 145 -1.70 -5.47 -2.13
CA TYR A 145 -2.40 -6.59 -2.73
C TYR A 145 -1.47 -7.18 -3.80
N LYS A 146 -1.06 -8.44 -3.65
CA LYS A 146 -0.13 -9.11 -4.57
C LYS A 146 -0.73 -10.41 -5.09
N ALA A 147 -0.70 -10.63 -6.39
CA ALA A 147 -1.01 -11.92 -6.99
C ALA A 147 0.05 -12.95 -6.56
N LEU A 148 -0.39 -14.17 -6.24
CA LEU A 148 0.47 -15.32 -5.94
C LEU A 148 0.92 -16.04 -7.22
#